data_AF-A0A7W9QAW5-F1
#
_entry.id   AF-A0A7W9QAW5-F1
#
_cell.length_a   1.000
_cell.length_b   1.000
_cell.length_c   1.000
_cell.angle_alpha   90.00
_cell.angle_beta   90.00
_cell.angle_gamma   90.00
#
_symmetry.space_group_name_H-M   'P 1'
#
loop_
_entity.id
_entity.type
_entity.pdbx_description
1 polymer ?
#
loop_
_entity_poly.entity_id
_entity_poly.type
_entity_poly.pdbx_seq_one_letter_code
_entity_poly.pdbx_strand_id
1 'polypeptide(L)'
;MSQEFLGHEKIVDAIDEAYEDFIAKGFAFTVHEYADNHDAVRITWHMVPAGGGPVAAVGTEYTILDKDGLIRIDDQFMVVDPAE
;
A
#
# COMPACT_ATOMS: atom_id res chain seq x y z
N MET A 1 -5.93 -15.62 -0.63
CA MET A 1 -6.31 -15.71 0.79
C MET A 1 -6.07 -14.35 1.41
N SER A 2 -6.94 -13.87 2.30
CA SER A 2 -6.71 -12.59 3.00
C SER A 2 -5.52 -12.74 3.94
N GLN A 3 -4.61 -11.77 3.93
CA GLN A 3 -3.58 -11.63 4.97
C GLN A 3 -4.03 -10.55 5.96
N GLU A 4 -3.59 -10.64 7.21
CA GLU A 4 -3.91 -9.68 8.26
C GLU A 4 -2.71 -9.50 9.18
N PHE A 5 -2.32 -8.24 9.44
CA PHE A 5 -1.20 -7.88 10.30
C PHE A 5 -1.71 -6.97 11.43
N LEU A 6 -1.59 -7.45 12.67
CA LEU A 6 -2.15 -6.76 13.84
C LEU A 6 -1.04 -6.22 14.74
N GLY A 7 -1.06 -4.89 14.94
CA GLY A 7 -0.10 -4.17 15.78
C GLY A 7 1.17 -3.76 15.03
N HIS A 8 1.83 -2.72 15.54
CA HIS A 8 2.95 -2.08 14.85
C HIS A 8 4.11 -3.03 14.51
N GLU A 9 4.46 -3.98 15.39
CA GLU A 9 5.57 -4.91 15.13
C GLU A 9 5.31 -5.77 13.90
N LYS A 10 4.13 -6.39 13.80
CA LYS A 10 3.76 -7.22 12.64
C LYS A 10 3.61 -6.41 11.36
N ILE A 11 3.17 -5.16 11.48
CA ILE A 11 3.08 -4.24 10.33
C ILE A 11 4.47 -3.88 9.85
N VAL A 12 5.42 -3.61 10.76
CA VAL A 12 6.82 -3.35 10.41
C VAL A 12 7.44 -4.57 9.72
N ASP A 13 7.24 -5.78 10.25
CA ASP A 13 7.74 -7.01 9.62
C ASP A 13 7.22 -7.16 8.17
N ALA A 14 5.93 -6.87 7.94
CA ALA A 14 5.33 -6.93 6.60
C ALA A 14 5.86 -5.83 5.66
N ILE A 15 6.11 -4.63 6.19
CA ILE A 15 6.73 -3.53 5.44
C ILE A 15 8.17 -3.87 5.07
N ASP A 16 8.94 -4.48 5.97
CA ASP A 16 10.32 -4.90 5.72
C ASP A 16 10.38 -5.97 4.63
N GLU A 17 9.47 -6.95 4.66
CA GLU A 17 9.32 -7.95 3.59
C GLU A 17 9.04 -7.28 2.23
N ALA A 18 8.04 -6.38 2.16
CA ALA A 18 7.72 -5.65 0.95
C ALA A 18 8.86 -4.73 0.47
N TYR A 19 9.62 -4.14 1.38
CA TYR A 19 10.78 -3.32 1.07
C TYR A 19 11.86 -4.15 0.36
N GLU A 20 12.24 -5.29 0.93
CA GLU A 20 13.23 -6.20 0.33
C GLU A 20 12.73 -6.75 -1.01
N ASP A 21 11.43 -7.01 -1.12
CA ASP A 21 10.88 -7.58 -2.34
C ASP A 21 10.75 -6.61 -3.50
N PHE A 22 10.56 -5.32 -3.24
CA PHE A 22 10.27 -4.34 -4.29
C PHE A 22 11.19 -3.12 -4.24
N ILE A 23 11.24 -2.39 -3.12
CA ILE A 23 12.02 -1.14 -3.04
C ILE A 23 13.52 -1.41 -3.22
N ALA A 24 14.07 -2.42 -2.52
CA ALA A 24 15.46 -2.81 -2.63
C ALA A 24 15.84 -3.27 -4.05
N LYS A 25 14.86 -3.74 -4.83
CA LYS A 25 15.01 -4.15 -6.24
C LYS A 25 14.78 -3.00 -7.23
N GLY A 26 14.64 -1.77 -6.75
CA GLY A 26 14.56 -0.56 -7.58
C GLY A 26 13.14 -0.19 -8.02
N PHE A 27 12.10 -0.65 -7.31
CA PHE A 27 10.74 -0.14 -7.47
C PHE A 27 10.46 1.01 -6.49
N ALA A 28 9.41 1.77 -6.78
CA ALA A 28 8.86 2.79 -5.91
C ALA A 28 7.33 2.71 -5.92
N PHE A 29 6.69 3.03 -4.79
CA PHE A 29 5.24 3.17 -4.70
C PHE A 29 4.88 4.65 -4.76
N THR A 30 3.92 5.00 -5.60
CA THR A 30 3.43 6.37 -5.80
C THR A 30 1.93 6.43 -5.63
N VAL A 31 1.44 7.47 -4.97
CA VAL A 31 0.00 7.79 -4.94
C VAL A 31 -0.42 8.25 -6.33
N HIS A 32 -1.38 7.54 -6.93
CA HIS A 32 -1.93 7.89 -8.23
C HIS A 32 -3.19 8.75 -8.10
N GLU A 33 -4.11 8.33 -7.24
CA GLU A 33 -5.34 9.05 -6.92
C GLU A 33 -5.66 8.82 -5.44
N TYR A 34 -6.28 9.80 -4.79
CA TYR A 34 -6.86 9.59 -3.48
C TYR A 34 -8.14 10.42 -3.32
N ALA A 35 -9.00 9.96 -2.43
CA ALA A 35 -10.17 10.69 -1.98
C ALA A 35 -10.37 10.44 -0.49
N ASP A 36 -10.81 11.45 0.23
CA ASP A 36 -11.16 11.35 1.66
C ASP A 36 -12.61 11.75 1.90
N ASN A 37 -13.21 11.15 2.93
CA ASN A 37 -14.51 11.53 3.46
C ASN A 37 -14.60 11.14 4.93
N HIS A 38 -14.90 12.11 5.79
CA HIS A 38 -14.89 11.93 7.26
C HIS A 38 -13.54 11.37 7.75
N ASP A 39 -13.55 10.18 8.32
CA ASP A 39 -12.40 9.46 8.86
C ASP A 39 -11.87 8.39 7.88
N ALA A 40 -12.42 8.33 6.67
CA ALA A 40 -12.01 7.36 5.66
C ALA A 40 -11.17 8.01 4.56
N VAL A 41 -10.10 7.31 4.15
CA VAL A 41 -9.27 7.66 3.00
C VAL A 41 -9.26 6.47 2.05
N ARG A 42 -9.50 6.71 0.76
CA ARG A 42 -9.29 5.74 -0.30
C ARG A 42 -8.13 6.18 -1.16
N ILE A 43 -7.15 5.31 -1.33
CA ILE A 43 -5.94 5.56 -2.13
C ILE A 43 -5.91 4.57 -3.28
N THR A 44 -5.51 5.03 -4.47
CA THR A 44 -5.01 4.16 -5.54
C THR A 44 -3.52 4.41 -5.65
N TRP A 45 -2.71 3.36 -5.52
CA TRP A 45 -1.27 3.43 -5.66
C TRP A 45 -0.80 2.64 -6.87
N HIS A 46 0.32 3.09 -7.41
CA HIS A 46 1.07 2.38 -8.44
C HIS A 46 2.45 2.01 -7.90
N MET A 47 2.88 0.78 -8.18
CA MET A 47 4.28 0.40 -8.08
C MET A 47 4.95 0.60 -9.45
N VAL A 48 6.00 1.41 -9.49
CA VAL A 48 6.70 1.80 -10.72
C VAL A 48 8.19 1.49 -10.62
N PRO A 49 8.87 1.08 -11.72
CA PRO A 49 10.32 0.98 -11.73
C PRO A 49 10.96 2.37 -11.57
N ALA A 50 11.93 2.51 -10.65
CA ALA A 50 12.60 3.79 -10.40
C ALA A 50 13.40 4.30 -11.62
N GLY A 51 13.86 3.39 -12.48
CA GLY A 51 14.51 3.72 -13.75
C GLY A 51 13.57 4.18 -14.87
N GLY A 52 12.25 4.27 -14.59
CA GLY A 52 11.21 4.49 -15.59
C GLY A 52 10.78 3.20 -16.28
N GLY A 53 9.53 3.17 -16.76
CA GLY A 53 8.94 1.99 -17.37
C GLY A 53 7.43 1.94 -17.14
N PRO A 54 6.75 0.88 -17.63
CA PRO A 54 5.34 0.67 -17.33
C PRO A 54 5.11 0.45 -15.83
N VAL A 55 3.89 0.72 -15.37
CA VAL A 55 3.43 0.39 -14.02
C VAL A 55 3.50 -1.12 -13.84
N ALA A 56 4.15 -1.56 -12.76
CA ALA A 56 4.38 -2.97 -12.45
C ALA A 56 3.25 -3.57 -11.61
N ALA A 57 2.63 -2.77 -10.75
CA ALA A 57 1.47 -3.18 -9.96
C ALA A 57 0.55 -1.99 -9.67
N VAL A 58 -0.73 -2.27 -9.48
CA VAL A 58 -1.75 -1.30 -9.07
C VAL A 58 -2.52 -1.90 -7.92
N GLY A 59 -2.70 -1.12 -6.85
CA GLY A 59 -3.57 -1.47 -5.75
C GLY A 59 -4.40 -0.30 -5.27
N THR A 60 -5.41 -0.63 -4.49
CA THR A 60 -6.23 0.34 -3.78
C THR A 60 -6.21 0.06 -2.30
N GLU A 61 -6.16 1.10 -1.49
CA GLU A 61 -6.20 1.02 -0.04
C GLU A 61 -7.44 1.75 0.48
N TYR A 62 -8.01 1.23 1.55
CA TYR A 62 -9.04 1.88 2.32
C TYR A 62 -8.58 1.99 3.77
N THR A 63 -8.31 3.22 4.18
CA THR A 63 -7.76 3.54 5.49
C THR A 63 -8.82 4.21 6.35
N ILE A 64 -8.98 3.77 7.59
CA ILE A 64 -9.80 4.45 8.61
C ILE A 64 -8.89 5.11 9.64
N LEU A 65 -9.13 6.39 9.89
CA LEU A 65 -8.42 7.20 10.87
C LEU A 65 -9.17 7.24 12.19
N ASP A 66 -8.45 7.37 13.30
CA ASP A 66 -9.02 7.66 14.60
C ASP A 66 -9.28 9.17 14.80
N LYS A 67 -9.79 9.52 15.98
CA LYS A 67 -10.10 10.92 16.35
C LYS A 67 -8.89 11.86 16.36
N ASP A 68 -7.68 11.30 16.46
CA ASP A 68 -6.42 12.05 16.47
C ASP A 68 -5.80 12.10 15.07
N GLY A 69 -6.46 11.53 14.06
CA GLY A 69 -6.02 11.48 12.68
C GLY A 69 -5.00 10.39 12.38
N LEU A 70 -4.83 9.41 13.27
CA LEU A 70 -3.90 8.30 13.09
C LEU A 70 -4.58 7.11 12.43
N ILE A 71 -3.81 6.34 11.64
CA ILE A 71 -4.32 5.14 10.97
C ILE A 71 -4.71 4.10 12.02
N ARG A 72 -5.99 3.68 11.98
CA ARG A 72 -6.54 2.61 12.81
C ARG A 72 -6.73 1.31 12.03
N ILE A 73 -7.11 1.41 10.76
CA ILE A 73 -7.31 0.28 9.85
C ILE A 73 -6.73 0.68 8.49
N ASP A 74 -6.07 -0.26 7.83
CA ASP A 74 -5.62 -0.17 6.43
C ASP A 74 -5.98 -1.49 5.74
N ASP A 75 -6.96 -1.44 4.84
CA ASP A 75 -7.39 -2.57 4.02
C ASP A 75 -6.88 -2.40 2.59
N GLN A 76 -6.01 -3.31 2.13
CA GLN A 76 -5.39 -3.24 0.80
C GLN A 76 -5.98 -4.27 -0.18
N PHE A 77 -6.13 -3.86 -1.43
CA PHE A 77 -6.69 -4.67 -2.52
C PHE A 77 -5.82 -4.54 -3.77
N MET A 78 -5.35 -5.67 -4.31
CA MET A 78 -4.61 -5.69 -5.57
C MET A 78 -5.57 -5.58 -6.76
N VAL A 79 -5.25 -4.69 -7.71
CA VAL A 79 -5.97 -4.52 -8.98
C VAL A 79 -5.18 -5.13 -10.13
N VAL A 80 -3.86 -4.90 -10.14
CA VAL A 80 -2.89 -5.54 -11.03
C VAL A 80 -1.83 -6.18 -10.15
N ASP A 81 -1.79 -7.51 -10.14
CA ASP A 81 -0.79 -8.28 -9.41
C ASP A 81 0.46 -8.44 -10.29
N PRO A 82 1.67 -8.06 -9.81
CA PRO A 82 2.90 -8.25 -10.56
C PRO A 82 3.27 -9.73 -10.79
N ALA A 83 2.61 -10.67 -10.11
CA ALA A 83 2.82 -12.11 -10.24
C ALA A 83 1.87 -12.81 -11.24
N GLU A 84 0.87 -12.11 -11.80
CA GLU A 84 -0.03 -12.61 -12.87
C GLU A 84 0.35 -12.07 -14.26
#